data_AF-A0A1T4TCZ5-F1
#
_entry.id   AF-A0A1T4TCZ5-F1
#
_cell.length_a   1.000
_cell.length_b   1.000
_cell.length_c   1.000
_cell.angle_alpha   90.00
_cell.angle_beta   90.00
_cell.angle_gamma   90.00
#
_symmetry.space_group_name_H-M   'P 1'
#
loop_
_entity.id
_entity.type
_entity.pdbx_description
1 polymer ?
#
loop_
_entity_poly.entity_id
_entity_poly.type
_entity_poly.pdbx_seq_one_letter_code
_entity_poly.pdbx_strand_id
1 'polypeptide(L)' 'MEQVSVGIDVAKDRLDVHVRPSGEAFTVSRDHEGLSALTDRLKALAPSL' A
#
# COMPACT_ATOMS: atom_id res chain seq x y z
N MET A 1 -1.44 -13.16 -16.61
CA MET A 1 -1.05 -11.81 -16.14
C MET A 1 -0.94 -11.93 -14.64
N GLU A 2 0.24 -11.72 -14.07
CA GLU A 2 0.41 -11.75 -12.61
C GLU A 2 -0.27 -10.51 -12.05
N GLN A 3 -1.38 -10.71 -11.32
CA GLN A 3 -2.22 -9.64 -10.82
C GLN A 3 -1.61 -9.13 -9.51
N VAL A 4 -1.12 -7.88 -9.51
CA VAL A 4 -0.55 -7.28 -8.30
C VAL A 4 -1.70 -6.92 -7.37
N SER A 5 -1.84 -7.66 -6.28
CA SER A 5 -2.84 -7.40 -5.25
C SER A 5 -2.22 -6.65 -4.08
N VAL A 6 -2.85 -5.56 -3.65
CA VAL A 6 -2.38 -4.76 -2.52
C VAL A 6 -3.45 -4.77 -1.43
N GLY A 7 -3.13 -5.36 -0.28
CA GLY A 7 -3.96 -5.30 0.92
C GLY A 7 -3.57 -4.09 1.76
N ILE A 8 -4.54 -3.26 2.15
CA ILE A 8 -4.30 -2.09 3.00
C ILE A 8 -5.09 -2.29 4.30
N ASP A 9 -4.37 -2.48 5.40
CA ASP A 9 -4.94 -2.55 6.74
C ASP A 9 -4.83 -1.18 7.42
N VAL A 10 -5.95 -0.66 7.90
CA VAL A 10 -6.01 0.68 8.52
C VAL A 10 -6.01 0.54 10.03
N ALA A 11 -4.87 0.81 10.67
CA ALA A 11 -4.77 0.86 12.11
C ALA A 11 -5.04 2.28 12.66
N LYS A 12 -4.98 2.41 13.99
CA LYS A 12 -5.31 3.65 14.69
C LYS A 12 -4.34 4.80 14.37
N ASP A 13 -3.07 4.47 14.19
CA ASP A 13 -1.97 5.44 14.02
C ASP A 13 -1.22 5.28 12.68
N ARG A 14 -1.43 4.15 11.99
CA ARG A 14 -0.66 3.74 10.81
C ARG A 14 -1.50 2.93 9.84
N LEU A 15 -1.10 2.88 8.58
CA LEU A 15 -1.65 1.98 7.57
C LEU A 15 -0.59 0.96 7.21
N ASP A 16 -0.96 -0.32 7.22
CA ASP A 16 -0.09 -1.41 6.80
C ASP A 16 -0.47 -1.86 5.40
N VAL A 17 0.51 -2.03 4.54
CA VAL A 17 0.30 -2.25 3.10
C VAL A 17 1.08 -3.47 2.69
N HIS A 18 0.37 -4.48 2.22
CA HIS A 18 0.93 -5.75 1.79
C HIS A 18 0.75 -5.94 0.29
N VAL A 19 1.85 -6.13 -0.43
CA VAL A 19 1.91 -6.31 -1.88
C VAL A 19 2.15 -7.78 -2.22
N ARG A 20 1.31 -8.34 -3.08
CA ARG A 20 1.40 -9.72 -3.58
C ARG A 20 1.54 -9.70 -5.11
N PRO A 21 2.35 -10.59 -5.71
CA PRO A 21 3.03 -11.74 -5.09
C PRO A 21 4.40 -11.42 -4.45
N SER A 22 4.97 -10.23 -4.64
CA SER A 22 6.31 -9.85 -4.17
C SER A 22 6.57 -10.10 -2.68
N GLY A 23 5.51 -10.10 -1.85
CA GLY A 23 5.62 -10.28 -0.40
C GLY A 23 6.15 -9.05 0.33
N GLU A 24 6.25 -7.92 -0.36
CA GLU A 24 6.62 -6.65 0.23
C GLU A 24 5.49 -6.16 1.14
N ALA A 25 5.85 -5.82 2.38
CA ALA A 25 4.96 -5.18 3.32
C ALA A 25 5.61 -3.89 3.80
N PHE A 26 4.83 -2.82 3.89
CA PHE A 26 5.31 -1.55 4.41
C PHE A 26 4.22 -0.84 5.20
N THR A 27 4.65 -0.15 6.25
CA THR A 27 3.78 0.63 7.12
C THR A 27 3.99 2.11 6.84
N VAL A 28 2.91 2.87 6.69
CA VAL A 28 2.92 4.34 6.56
C VAL A 28 2.13 4.97 7.71
N SER A 29 2.49 6.17 8.14
CA SER A 29 1.71 6.91 9.14
C SER A 29 0.33 7.28 8.60
N ARG A 30 -0.69 7.31 9.46
CA ARG A 30 -2.07 7.70 9.10
C ARG A 30 -2.24 9.22 9.05
N ASP A 31 -1.29 9.89 8.43
CA ASP A 31 -1.27 11.34 8.23
C ASP A 31 -1.41 11.68 6.75
N HIS A 32 -1.68 12.96 6.46
CA HIS A 32 -1.78 13.46 5.09
C HIS A 32 -0.52 13.15 4.26
N GLU A 33 0.66 13.25 4.88
CA GLU A 33 1.93 12.93 4.23
C GLU A 33 2.05 11.42 3.93
N GLY A 34 1.67 10.56 4.88
CA GLY A 34 1.68 9.10 4.70
C GLY A 34 0.68 8.62 3.65
N LEU A 35 -0.50 9.24 3.57
CA LEU A 35 -1.50 8.99 2.53
C LEU A 35 -1.02 9.43 1.14
N SER A 36 -0.31 10.55 1.05
CA SER A 36 0.30 11.02 -0.20
C SER A 36 1.37 10.03 -0.69
N ALA A 37 2.27 9.61 0.22
CA ALA A 37 3.30 8.61 -0.07
C ALA A 37 2.70 7.25 -0.47
N LEU A 38 1.62 6.83 0.20
CA LEU A 38 0.88 5.61 -0.14
C LEU A 38 0.31 5.68 -1.56
N THR A 39 -0.31 6.81 -1.91
CA THR A 39 -0.92 7.03 -3.22
C THR A 39 0.14 7.00 -4.34
N ASP A 40 1.30 7.61 -4.10
CA ASP A 40 2.41 7.61 -5.06
C ASP A 40 2.95 6.19 -5.29
N ARG A 41 3.14 5.42 -4.20
CA ARG A 41 3.52 4.00 -4.28
C ARG A 41 2.49 3.14 -5.00
N LEU A 42 1.21 3.30 -4.70
CA LEU A 42 0.12 2.56 -5.35
C LEU A 42 0.07 2.87 -6.85
N LYS A 43 0.26 4.13 -7.26
CA LYS A 43 0.33 4.51 -8.67
C LYS A 43 1.52 3.85 -9.38
N ALA A 44 2.68 3.78 -8.74
CA ALA A 44 3.86 3.13 -9.30
C ALA A 44 3.69 1.60 -9.44
N LEU A 45 2.98 0.97 -8.50
CA LEU A 45 2.69 -0.46 -8.50
C LEU A 45 1.62 -0.87 -9.51
N ALA A 46 0.78 0.07 -9.97
CA ALA A 46 -0.36 -0.17 -10.87
C ALA A 46 -1.15 -1.46 -10.54
N PRO A 47 -1.59 -1.64 -9.28
CA PRO A 47 -2.29 -2.84 -8.88
C PRO A 47 -3.59 -2.99 -9.66
N SER A 48 -3.85 -4.22 -10.09
CA SER A 48 -5.08 -4.56 -10.79
C SER A 48 -6.10 -5.02 -9.74
N LEU A 49 -7.24 -4.33 -9.68
CA LEU A 49 -8.29 -4.52 -8.69
C LEU A 49 -9.36 -5.52 -9.17
#